data_AF-A0A2P5NQP3-F1
#
_entry.id   AF-A0A2P5NQP3-F1
#
_cell.length_a   1.000
_cell.length_b   1.000
_cell.length_c   1.000
_cell.angle_alpha   90.00
_cell.angle_beta   90.00
_cell.angle_gamma   90.00
#
_symmetry.space_group_name_H-M   'P 1'
#
loop_
_entity.id
_entity.type
_entity.pdbx_description
1 polymer ?
#
loop_
_entity_poly.entity_id
_entity_poly.type
_entity_poly.pdbx_seq_one_letter_code
_entity_poly.pdbx_strand_id
1 'polypeptide(L)' 'MRIAFVIAVFAALTQVAFAEVRFGKDVFIGGHDASNQTFNSQRRGEYYLYNGKPPHEGCAWRANGDGSRTKVCHLQSRRR' A
#
# COMPACT_ATOMS: atom_id res chain seq x y z
N MET A 1 38.16 23.32 9.40
CA MET A 1 36.98 22.60 9.94
C MET A 1 35.69 23.07 9.21
N ARG A 2 35.63 22.95 7.87
CA ARG A 2 34.47 23.38 7.07
C ARG A 2 33.98 22.32 6.07
N ILE A 3 34.71 21.21 5.94
CA ILE A 3 34.38 20.09 5.04
C ILE A 3 33.53 19.03 5.78
N ALA A 4 33.74 18.86 7.09
CA ALA A 4 33.00 17.88 7.90
C ALA A 4 31.49 18.18 8.00
N PHE A 5 31.08 19.45 7.89
CA PHE A 5 29.66 19.83 7.99
C PHE A 5 28.88 19.47 6.70
N VAL A 6 29.54 19.42 5.55
CA VAL A 6 28.89 19.16 4.26
C VAL A 6 28.51 17.69 4.09
N ILE A 7 29.28 16.76 4.68
CA ILE A 7 29.03 15.31 4.57
C ILE A 7 27.81 14.90 5.40
N ALA A 8 27.58 15.54 6.56
CA ALA A 8 26.45 15.22 7.43
C ALA A 8 25.08 15.56 6.80
N VAL A 9 25.01 16.59 5.94
CA VAL A 9 23.75 17.02 5.31
C VAL A 9 23.30 16.06 4.21
N PHE A 10 24.22 15.43 3.47
CA PHE A 10 23.86 14.47 2.42
C PHE A 10 23.30 13.15 2.96
N ALA A 11 23.70 12.73 4.16
CA ALA A 11 23.21 11.49 4.78
C ALA A 11 21.74 11.56 5.22
N ALA A 12 21.16 12.76 5.38
CA ALA A 12 19.76 12.94 5.74
C ALA A 12 18.79 12.81 4.54
N LEU A 13 19.29 12.95 3.30
CA LEU A 13 18.46 12.95 2.09
C LEU A 13 18.16 11.54 1.54
N THR A 14 18.74 10.50 2.13
CA THR A 14 18.60 9.10 1.66
C THR A 14 17.72 8.25 2.57
N GLN A 15 17.07 8.83 3.57
CA GLN A 15 16.04 8.13 4.32
C GLN A 15 14.83 7.94 3.40
N VAL A 16 14.80 6.81 2.69
CA VAL A 16 13.58 6.28 2.07
C VAL A 16 12.56 6.20 3.18
N ALA A 17 11.68 7.20 3.27
CA ALA A 17 10.58 7.16 4.18
C ALA A 17 9.82 5.88 3.85
N PHE A 18 9.88 4.90 4.76
CA PHE A 18 9.02 3.72 4.75
C PHE A 18 7.60 4.24 4.98
N ALA A 19 7.01 4.83 3.94
CA ALA A 19 5.76 5.55 4.06
C ALA A 19 4.66 4.55 4.41
N GLU A 20 4.15 4.67 5.61
CA GLU A 20 2.93 3.98 6.02
C GLU A 20 1.73 4.73 5.43
N VAL A 21 0.84 3.99 4.79
CA VAL A 21 -0.44 4.48 4.28
C VAL A 21 -1.54 3.93 5.19
N ARG A 22 -2.33 4.83 5.78
CA ARG A 22 -3.44 4.48 6.67
C ARG A 22 -4.75 4.90 6.04
N PHE A 23 -5.59 3.93 5.70
CA PHE A 23 -6.97 4.20 5.31
C PHE A 23 -7.79 4.40 6.58
N GLY A 24 -8.40 5.58 6.70
CA GLY A 24 -9.30 5.91 7.80
C GLY A 24 -10.67 5.23 7.65
N LYS A 25 -11.67 5.79 8.32
CA LYS A 25 -13.07 5.37 8.17
C LYS A 25 -13.64 5.81 6.82
N ASP A 26 -14.66 5.09 6.35
CA ASP A 26 -15.46 5.43 5.17
C ASP A 26 -14.66 5.53 3.86
N VAL A 27 -13.59 4.74 3.73
CA VAL A 27 -12.78 4.68 2.52
C VAL A 27 -13.31 3.55 1.64
N PHE A 28 -13.67 3.88 0.40
CA PHE A 28 -14.19 2.92 -0.57
C PHE A 28 -13.32 2.86 -1.82
N ILE A 29 -13.01 1.64 -2.27
CA ILE A 29 -12.28 1.41 -3.53
C ILE A 29 -13.19 0.60 -4.45
N GLY A 30 -13.53 1.17 -5.61
CA GLY A 30 -14.47 0.55 -6.56
C GLY A 30 -15.88 0.31 -6.00
N GLY A 31 -16.27 1.05 -4.95
CA GLY A 31 -17.54 0.87 -4.25
C GLY A 31 -17.56 -0.21 -3.16
N HIS A 32 -16.40 -0.80 -2.81
CA HIS A 32 -16.25 -1.75 -1.71
C HIS A 32 -15.51 -1.12 -0.54
N ASP A 33 -15.87 -1.52 0.68
CA ASP A 33 -15.27 -0.98 1.90
C ASP A 33 -13.78 -1.37 2.02
N ALA A 34 -12.94 -0.36 2.14
CA ALA A 34 -11.51 -0.44 2.37
C ALA A 34 -11.10 0.33 3.64
N SER A 35 -12.03 0.57 4.55
CA SER A 35 -11.79 1.33 5.77
C SER A 35 -10.83 0.63 6.71
N ASN A 36 -10.17 1.42 7.56
CA ASN A 36 -9.34 0.98 8.68
C ASN A 36 -8.20 0.02 8.27
N GLN A 37 -7.66 0.19 7.06
CA GLN A 37 -6.50 -0.57 6.60
C GLN A 37 -5.21 0.21 6.87
N THR A 38 -4.11 -0.50 7.03
CA THR A 38 -2.78 0.09 7.15
C THR A 38 -1.81 -0.71 6.32
N PHE A 39 -1.08 0.00 5.46
CA PHE A 39 -0.12 -0.57 4.54
C PHE A 39 1.26 0.05 4.73
N ASN A 40 2.29 -0.78 4.69
CA ASN A 40 3.69 -0.41 4.85
C ASN A 40 4.57 -1.48 4.16
N SER A 41 5.89 -1.45 4.37
CA SER A 41 6.81 -2.40 3.73
C SER A 41 6.51 -3.87 4.06
N GLN A 42 5.93 -4.14 5.23
CA GLN A 42 5.60 -5.49 5.72
C GLN A 42 4.18 -5.93 5.35
N ARG A 43 3.27 -4.96 5.16
CA ARG A 43 1.85 -5.20 4.81
C ARG A 43 1.50 -4.34 3.60
N ARG A 44 1.55 -4.90 2.40
CA ARG A 44 1.29 -4.18 1.15
C ARG A 44 -0.16 -4.33 0.71
N GLY A 45 -0.67 -3.45 -0.14
CA GLY A 45 -2.03 -3.51 -0.68
C GLY A 45 -2.04 -3.37 -2.18
N GLU A 46 -2.74 -4.27 -2.87
CA GLU A 46 -2.99 -4.24 -4.32
C GLU A 46 -4.50 -4.36 -4.56
N TYR A 47 -5.09 -3.36 -5.21
CA TYR A 47 -6.53 -3.31 -5.52
C TYR A 47 -6.73 -3.24 -7.04
N TYR A 48 -7.27 -4.31 -7.60
CA TYR A 48 -7.60 -4.42 -9.02
C TYR A 48 -9.11 -4.22 -9.21
N LEU A 49 -9.48 -3.23 -10.03
CA LEU A 49 -10.87 -2.91 -10.35
C LEU A 49 -11.21 -3.38 -11.77
N TYR A 50 -12.28 -4.16 -11.90
CA TYR A 50 -12.74 -4.73 -13.16
C TYR A 50 -14.10 -4.15 -13.57
N ASN A 51 -14.30 -3.91 -14.87
CA ASN A 51 -15.59 -3.46 -15.41
C ASN A 51 -16.67 -4.58 -15.44
N GLY A 52 -16.29 -5.82 -15.16
CA GLY A 52 -17.17 -6.99 -15.06
C GLY A 52 -16.72 -7.90 -13.92
N LYS A 53 -17.36 -9.08 -13.79
CA LYS A 53 -17.06 -10.03 -12.72
C LYS A 53 -15.60 -10.54 -12.85
N PRO A 54 -14.72 -10.32 -11.85
CA PRO A 54 -13.38 -10.86 -11.90
C PRO A 54 -13.39 -12.39 -11.75
N PRO A 55 -12.37 -13.10 -12.30
CA PRO A 55 -12.28 -14.57 -12.18
C PRO A 55 -12.24 -15.06 -10.72
N HIS A 56 -11.59 -14.29 -9.84
CA HIS A 56 -11.42 -14.58 -8.43
C HIS A 56 -11.79 -13.36 -7.62
N GLU A 57 -13.09 -13.12 -7.43
CA GLU A 57 -13.57 -11.97 -6.67
C GLU A 57 -13.22 -12.09 -5.17
N GLY A 58 -12.78 -10.97 -4.60
CA GLY A 58 -12.54 -10.85 -3.17
C GLY A 58 -11.13 -10.36 -2.83
N CYS A 59 -10.86 -10.32 -1.53
CA CYS A 59 -9.59 -9.89 -0.97
C CYS A 59 -8.94 -11.04 -0.19
N ALA A 60 -7.67 -11.30 -0.44
CA ALA A 60 -6.90 -12.29 0.30
C ALA A 60 -5.50 -11.76 0.63
N TRP A 61 -4.91 -12.27 1.71
CA TRP A 61 -3.51 -12.03 2.01
C TRP A 61 -2.64 -13.07 1.29
N ARG A 62 -1.69 -12.60 0.50
CA ARG A 62 -0.64 -13.40 -0.13
C ARG A 62 0.66 -13.19 0.62
N ALA A 63 1.31 -14.27 1.05
CA ALA A 63 2.66 -14.20 1.58
C ALA A 63 3.66 -13.88 0.45
N ASN A 64 4.64 -13.04 0.73
CA ASN A 64 5.75 -12.74 -0.17
C ASN A 64 7.01 -13.49 0.29
N GLY A 65 7.98 -13.67 -0.62
CA GLY A 65 9.22 -14.39 -0.33
C GLY A 65 10.16 -13.68 0.67
N ASP A 66 9.92 -12.40 0.95
CA ASP A 66 10.68 -11.56 1.89
C ASP A 66 10.08 -11.54 3.31
N GLY A 67 9.10 -12.40 3.60
CA GLY A 67 8.40 -12.45 4.88
C GLY A 67 7.30 -11.39 5.05
N SER A 68 7.16 -10.46 4.10
CA SER A 68 6.02 -9.54 4.06
C SER A 68 4.77 -10.22 3.50
N ARG A 69 3.64 -9.52 3.54
CA ARG A 69 2.40 -9.98 2.91
C ARG A 69 1.73 -8.87 2.12
N THR A 70 1.06 -9.23 1.04
CA THR A 70 0.27 -8.32 0.22
C THR A 70 -1.21 -8.69 0.30
N LYS A 71 -2.07 -7.73 0.65
CA LYS A 71 -3.52 -7.88 0.51
C LYS A 71 -3.85 -7.64 -0.95
N VAL A 72 -4.23 -8.69 -1.65
CA VAL A 72 -4.62 -8.63 -3.06
C VAL A 72 -6.13 -8.67 -3.14
N CYS A 73 -6.72 -7.63 -3.72
CA CYS A 73 -8.16 -7.49 -3.90
C CYS A 73 -8.49 -7.44 -5.39
N HIS A 74 -9.33 -8.36 -5.86
CA HIS A 74 -9.92 -8.29 -7.19
C HIS A 74 -11.40 -7.98 -7.03
N LEU A 75 -11.80 -6.77 -7.46
CA LEU A 75 -13.13 -6.24 -7.19
C LEU A 75 -13.81 -5.88 -8.51
N GLN A 76 -15.07 -6.28 -8.65
CA GLN A 76 -15.92 -5.68 -9.67
C GLN A 76 -16.20 -4.22 -9.28
N SER A 77 -15.88 -3.29 -10.18
CA SER A 77 -16.17 -1.87 -10.00
C SER A 77 -17.67 -1.67 -10.01
N ARG A 78 -18.22 -1.18 -8.90
CA ARG A 78 -19.61 -0.70 -8.85
C ARG A 78 -19.58 0.72 -9.38
N ARG A 79 -19.80 0.90 -10.70
CA ARG A 79 -20.05 2.25 -11.24
C ARG A 79 -21.22 2.84 -10.44
N ARG A 80 -20.98 3.94 -9.74
CA ARG A 80 -22.05 4.79 -9.22
C ARG A 80 -22.63 5.60 -10.36
#